data_AF-A0A3B0WI34-F1
#
_entry.id   AF-A0A3B0WI34-F1
#
_cell.length_a   1.000
_cell.length_b   1.000
_cell.length_c   1.000
_cell.angle_alpha   90.00
_cell.angle_beta   90.00
_cell.angle_gamma   90.00
#
_symmetry.space_group_name_H-M   'P 1'
#
loop_
_entity.id
_entity.type
_entity.pdbx_description
1 polymer ?
#
loop_
_entity_poly.entity_id
_entity_poly.type
_entity_poly.pdbx_seq_one_letter_code
_entity_poly.pdbx_strand_id
1 'polypeptide(L)'
;LSIFEKRLQEYDSNVFIPYWDWANDNSPPQAISDQTLLDEWSVTRNFNPNIMPTMSMINYVNTRPDFESFQAALENVHNPVHRAVGGDMMSASSPSDPIFWLHHANIDRIWWEWQNSGAGEQPKNSDETMEPAQYLNVKVESILHIADLNYEYLS
;
A
#
# COMPACT_ATOMS: atom_id res chain seq x y z
N LEU A 1 -3.05 -1.13 -6.80
CA LEU A 1 -3.40 0.27 -6.53
C LEU A 1 -3.92 0.99 -7.78
N SER A 2 -3.11 1.07 -8.84
CA SER A 2 -3.44 1.79 -10.10
C SER A 2 -4.78 1.40 -10.76
N ILE A 3 -5.16 0.13 -10.75
CA ILE A 3 -6.46 -0.31 -11.31
C ILE A 3 -7.63 0.23 -10.50
N PHE A 4 -7.52 0.28 -9.18
CA PHE A 4 -8.58 0.81 -8.33
C PHE A 4 -8.70 2.32 -8.51
N GLU A 5 -7.58 3.03 -8.58
CA GLU A 5 -7.56 4.47 -8.88
C GLU A 5 -8.21 4.79 -10.24
N LYS A 6 -7.83 4.07 -11.30
CA LYS A 6 -8.43 4.22 -12.63
C LYS A 6 -9.95 4.03 -12.62
N ARG A 7 -10.46 3.08 -11.83
CA ARG A 7 -11.91 2.88 -11.65
C ARG A 7 -12.58 4.02 -10.90
N LEU A 8 -11.92 4.61 -9.91
CA LEU A 8 -12.43 5.83 -9.26
C LEU A 8 -12.48 7.00 -10.24
N GLN A 9 -11.47 7.11 -11.11
CA GLN A 9 -11.38 8.14 -12.15
C GLN A 9 -12.45 8.03 -13.24
N GLU A 10 -13.10 6.87 -13.41
CA GLU A 10 -14.29 6.74 -14.26
C GLU A 10 -15.50 7.53 -13.71
N TYR A 11 -15.53 7.78 -12.39
CA TYR A 11 -16.57 8.58 -11.73
C TYR A 11 -16.14 10.03 -11.52
N ASP A 12 -14.89 10.26 -11.11
CA ASP A 12 -14.29 11.59 -10.98
C ASP A 12 -12.81 11.55 -11.38
N SER A 13 -12.51 12.11 -12.55
CA SER A 13 -11.17 12.10 -13.14
C SER A 13 -10.10 12.83 -12.33
N ASN A 14 -10.47 13.61 -11.31
CA ASN A 14 -9.53 14.33 -10.45
C ASN A 14 -9.19 13.57 -9.16
N VAL A 15 -9.75 12.37 -8.97
CA VAL A 15 -9.45 11.55 -7.80
C VAL A 15 -8.09 10.88 -7.95
N PHE A 16 -7.33 10.96 -6.86
CA PHE A 16 -6.10 10.23 -6.63
C PHE A 16 -6.20 9.55 -5.27
N ILE A 17 -5.56 8.39 -5.10
CA ILE A 17 -5.51 7.71 -3.82
C ILE A 17 -4.37 8.31 -2.99
N PRO A 18 -4.65 9.02 -1.88
CA PRO A 18 -3.57 9.51 -1.03
C PRO A 18 -2.87 8.35 -0.32
N TYR A 19 -1.61 8.52 0.02
CA TYR A 19 -0.94 7.61 0.94
C TYR A 19 -1.11 8.07 2.39
N TRP A 20 -1.20 7.12 3.31
CA TRP A 20 -1.12 7.41 4.74
C TRP A 20 0.31 7.16 5.23
N ASP A 21 1.05 8.24 5.52
CA ASP A 21 2.42 8.17 6.03
C ASP A 21 2.48 7.82 7.53
N TRP A 22 2.06 6.60 7.81
CA TRP A 22 1.90 6.08 9.16
C TRP A 22 3.20 6.05 9.98
N ALA A 23 4.37 6.13 9.32
CA ALA A 23 5.68 6.14 9.99
C ALA A 23 6.03 7.52 10.56
N ASN A 24 5.42 8.58 10.00
CA ASN A 24 5.56 9.96 10.44
C ASN A 24 4.36 10.44 11.28
N ASP A 25 3.14 10.14 10.84
CA ASP A 25 1.90 10.36 11.59
C ASP A 25 1.07 9.08 11.66
N ASN A 26 1.13 8.42 12.81
CA ASN A 26 0.46 7.15 13.03
C ASN A 26 -1.05 7.27 13.30
N SER A 27 -1.62 8.48 13.20
CA SER A 27 -3.06 8.69 13.34
C SER A 27 -3.78 8.28 12.05
N PRO A 28 -4.78 7.38 12.09
CA PRO A 28 -5.63 7.11 10.94
C PRO A 28 -6.27 8.41 10.42
N PRO A 29 -6.34 8.65 9.10
CA PRO A 29 -6.90 9.88 8.56
C PRO A 29 -8.35 10.07 9.01
N GLN A 30 -8.67 11.24 9.59
CA GLN A 30 -9.98 11.50 10.19
C GLN A 30 -11.13 11.38 9.20
N ALA A 31 -10.92 11.78 7.94
CA ALA A 31 -11.93 11.75 6.89
C ALA A 31 -12.50 10.34 6.62
N ILE A 32 -11.76 9.28 6.96
CA ILE A 32 -12.17 7.88 6.78
C ILE A 32 -12.20 7.12 8.10
N SER A 33 -12.24 7.82 9.24
CA SER A 33 -12.21 7.23 10.59
C SER A 33 -13.39 7.68 11.46
N ASP A 34 -14.35 8.41 10.89
CA ASP A 34 -15.60 8.76 11.56
C ASP A 34 -16.44 7.50 11.82
N GLN A 35 -16.91 7.32 13.05
CA GLN A 35 -17.63 6.10 13.44
C GLN A 35 -18.95 5.93 12.69
N THR A 36 -19.65 7.02 12.35
CA THR A 36 -20.92 6.93 11.61
C THR A 36 -20.68 6.43 10.19
N LEU A 37 -19.60 6.88 9.54
CA LEU A 37 -19.19 6.36 8.23
C LEU A 37 -18.75 4.89 8.29
N LEU A 38 -17.98 4.51 9.32
CA LEU A 38 -17.56 3.12 9.51
C LEU A 38 -18.78 2.21 9.72
N ASP A 39 -19.75 2.63 10.51
CA ASP A 39 -21.00 1.90 10.73
C ASP A 39 -21.82 1.79 9.43
N GLU A 40 -21.92 2.86 8.65
CA GLU A 40 -22.60 2.87 7.34
C GLU A 40 -21.97 1.89 6.35
N TRP A 41 -20.64 1.82 6.32
CA TRP A 41 -19.89 0.91 5.45
C TRP A 41 -19.76 -0.51 6.01
N SER A 42 -20.29 -0.76 7.22
CA SER A 42 -20.12 -2.03 7.93
C SER A 42 -18.64 -2.43 8.11
N VAL A 43 -17.78 -1.44 8.37
CA VAL A 43 -16.35 -1.59 8.57
C VAL A 43 -16.03 -1.56 10.06
N THR A 44 -15.22 -2.51 10.51
CA THR A 44 -14.76 -2.58 11.90
C THR A 44 -13.27 -2.31 12.00
N ARG A 45 -12.89 -1.52 13.02
CA ARG A 45 -11.49 -1.25 13.40
C ARG A 45 -11.32 -1.39 14.91
N ASN A 46 -10.15 -1.83 15.34
CA ASN A 46 -9.76 -1.86 16.75
C ASN A 46 -8.33 -1.31 16.87
N PHE A 47 -8.21 0.01 16.75
CA PHE A 47 -6.93 0.65 16.51
C PHE A 47 -5.97 0.54 17.70
N ASN A 48 -4.78 0.02 17.47
CA ASN A 48 -3.68 -0.10 18.43
C ASN A 48 -2.41 0.59 17.88
N PRO A 49 -2.15 1.86 18.26
CA PRO A 49 -1.01 2.62 17.74
C PRO A 49 0.36 2.08 18.20
N ASN A 50 0.41 1.26 19.25
CA ASN A 50 1.67 0.83 19.87
C ASN A 50 2.47 -0.18 19.03
N ILE A 51 1.86 -0.74 17.99
CA ILE A 51 2.49 -1.70 17.08
C ILE A 51 2.71 -1.12 15.68
N MET A 52 2.51 0.20 15.52
CA MET A 52 2.76 0.90 14.26
C MET A 52 4.26 0.93 13.97
N PRO A 53 4.69 0.67 12.72
CA PRO A 53 6.10 0.75 12.40
C PRO A 53 6.60 2.20 12.40
N THR A 54 7.90 2.36 12.64
CA THR A 54 8.53 3.68 12.84
C THR A 54 9.36 4.10 11.64
N MET A 55 9.68 5.39 11.53
CA MET A 55 10.59 5.90 10.49
C MET A 55 11.96 5.18 10.47
N SER A 56 12.48 4.77 11.63
CA SER A 56 13.73 3.99 11.69
C SER A 56 13.60 2.62 11.01
N MET A 57 12.42 2.00 11.07
CA MET A 57 12.15 0.74 10.36
C MET A 57 12.06 0.98 8.85
N ILE A 58 11.43 2.07 8.41
CA ILE A 58 11.40 2.45 6.98
C ILE A 58 12.81 2.68 6.43
N ASN A 59 13.64 3.45 7.16
CA ASN A 59 15.04 3.65 6.80
C ASN A 59 15.79 2.32 6.67
N TYR A 60 15.51 1.35 7.55
CA TYR A 60 16.08 0.02 7.45
C TYR A 60 15.61 -0.73 6.20
N VAL A 61 14.31 -0.68 5.86
CA VAL A 61 13.77 -1.27 4.61
C VAL A 61 14.45 -0.66 3.37
N ASN A 62 14.59 0.66 3.32
CA ASN A 62 15.17 1.36 2.17
C ASN A 62 16.70 1.15 2.01
N THR A 63 17.36 0.50 2.97
CA THR A 63 18.80 0.14 2.87
C THR A 63 19.04 -1.27 2.34
N ARG A 64 17.99 -2.04 2.04
CA ARG A 64 18.14 -3.42 1.56
C ARG A 64 18.77 -3.43 0.16
N PRO A 65 19.81 -4.25 -0.10
CA PRO A 65 20.58 -4.15 -1.34
C PRO A 65 19.93 -4.85 -2.54
N ASP A 66 18.98 -5.76 -2.31
CA ASP A 66 18.38 -6.62 -3.31
C ASP A 66 16.88 -6.80 -3.06
N PHE A 67 16.14 -7.22 -4.09
CA PHE A 67 14.68 -7.38 -4.01
C PHE A 67 14.24 -8.37 -2.93
N GLU A 68 14.97 -9.47 -2.74
CA GLU A 68 14.58 -10.55 -1.83
C GLU A 68 14.66 -10.08 -0.38
N SER A 69 15.74 -9.41 -0.02
CA SER A 69 15.89 -8.81 1.31
C SER A 69 15.00 -7.59 1.51
N PHE A 70 14.74 -6.81 0.45
CA PHE A 70 13.79 -5.70 0.46
C PHE A 70 12.36 -6.16 0.72
N GLN A 71 11.81 -7.09 -0.07
CA GLN A 71 10.42 -7.52 0.08
C GLN A 71 10.16 -8.11 1.48
N ALA A 72 11.13 -8.87 2.01
CA ALA A 72 11.03 -9.45 3.33
C ALA A 72 11.01 -8.37 4.42
N ALA A 73 11.81 -7.31 4.27
CA ALA A 73 11.82 -6.18 5.20
C ALA A 73 10.55 -5.33 5.08
N LEU A 74 10.05 -5.10 3.86
CA LEU A 74 8.80 -4.38 3.59
C LEU A 74 7.60 -5.10 4.21
N GLU A 75 7.51 -6.42 4.07
CA GLU A 75 6.45 -7.24 4.68
C GLU A 75 6.45 -7.13 6.22
N ASN A 76 7.63 -6.98 6.84
CA ASN A 76 7.74 -6.81 8.29
C ASN A 76 7.19 -5.47 8.79
N VAL A 77 7.05 -4.45 7.93
CA VAL A 77 6.41 -3.18 8.26
C VAL A 77 4.98 -3.05 7.73
N HIS A 78 4.63 -3.76 6.66
CA HIS A 78 3.27 -3.91 6.14
C HIS A 78 2.34 -4.61 7.14
N ASN A 79 2.71 -5.82 7.58
CA ASN A 79 1.85 -6.66 8.41
C ASN A 79 1.46 -6.03 9.77
N PRO A 80 2.34 -5.32 10.50
CA PRO A 80 1.96 -4.61 11.71
C PRO A 80 0.86 -3.56 11.50
N VAL A 81 0.79 -2.87 10.36
CA VAL A 81 -0.25 -1.84 10.13
C VAL A 81 -1.62 -2.48 10.01
N HIS A 82 -1.73 -3.61 9.29
CA HIS A 82 -2.95 -4.42 9.26
C HIS A 82 -3.43 -4.81 10.67
N ARG A 83 -2.51 -5.29 11.52
CA ARG A 83 -2.81 -5.62 12.91
C ARG A 83 -3.13 -4.40 13.77
N ALA A 84 -2.48 -3.27 13.50
CA ALA A 84 -2.67 -2.03 14.24
C ALA A 84 -4.05 -1.45 13.97
N VAL A 85 -4.53 -1.46 12.72
CA VAL A 85 -5.89 -1.00 12.41
C VAL A 85 -6.93 -1.96 13.00
N GLY A 86 -6.68 -3.27 12.94
CA GLY A 86 -7.57 -4.27 13.54
C GLY A 86 -8.88 -4.44 12.76
N GLY A 87 -9.80 -5.25 13.31
CA GLY A 87 -11.09 -5.52 12.67
C GLY A 87 -10.92 -6.14 11.27
N ASP A 88 -11.56 -5.55 10.26
CA ASP A 88 -11.52 -6.06 8.88
C ASP A 88 -10.10 -6.04 8.29
N MET A 89 -9.26 -5.10 8.73
CA MET A 89 -7.87 -5.02 8.30
C MET A 89 -7.02 -6.24 8.71
N MET A 90 -7.48 -7.12 9.61
CA MET A 90 -6.72 -8.32 10.02
C MET A 90 -6.95 -9.54 9.13
N SER A 91 -7.84 -9.47 8.14
CA SER A 91 -8.25 -10.64 7.38
C SER A 91 -8.16 -10.41 5.87
N ALA A 92 -8.49 -11.44 5.09
CA ALA A 92 -8.63 -11.32 3.64
C ALA A 92 -9.77 -10.34 3.24
N SER A 93 -10.64 -9.94 4.17
CA SER A 93 -11.61 -8.87 3.99
C SER A 93 -11.02 -7.47 4.01
N SER A 94 -9.73 -7.29 4.37
CA SER A 94 -9.11 -5.97 4.53
C SER A 94 -9.36 -4.98 3.38
N PRO A 95 -9.47 -5.35 2.09
CA PRO A 95 -9.80 -4.40 1.03
C PRO A 95 -11.18 -3.72 1.16
N SER A 96 -12.09 -4.22 2.01
CA SER A 96 -13.39 -3.56 2.28
C SER A 96 -13.26 -2.33 3.17
N ASP A 97 -12.18 -2.20 3.93
CA ASP A 97 -11.89 -1.00 4.71
C ASP A 97 -11.18 0.04 3.81
N PRO A 98 -11.71 1.27 3.63
CA PRO A 98 -11.07 2.29 2.80
C PRO A 98 -9.61 2.58 3.14
N ILE A 99 -9.20 2.43 4.42
CA ILE A 99 -7.81 2.68 4.84
C ILE A 99 -6.81 1.69 4.24
N PHE A 100 -7.26 0.52 3.79
CA PHE A 100 -6.46 -0.45 3.05
C PHE A 100 -5.75 0.21 1.87
N TRP A 101 -6.49 0.99 1.09
CA TRP A 101 -5.95 1.60 -0.13
C TRP A 101 -4.90 2.67 0.19
N LEU A 102 -5.10 3.45 1.26
CA LEU A 102 -4.13 4.44 1.73
C LEU A 102 -2.88 3.78 2.33
N HIS A 103 -3.04 2.65 3.03
CA HIS A 103 -1.94 1.85 3.53
C HIS A 103 -1.09 1.30 2.38
N HIS A 104 -1.73 0.64 1.40
CA HIS A 104 -1.05 0.08 0.24
C HIS A 104 -0.46 1.14 -0.69
N ALA A 105 -1.03 2.35 -0.74
CA ALA A 105 -0.40 3.50 -1.39
C ALA A 105 0.91 3.89 -0.70
N ASN A 106 1.00 3.84 0.64
CA ASN A 106 2.27 4.09 1.32
C ASN A 106 3.29 2.94 1.11
N ILE A 107 2.82 1.70 1.02
CA ILE A 107 3.68 0.55 0.69
C ILE A 107 4.27 0.70 -0.72
N ASP A 108 3.45 1.08 -1.70
CA ASP A 108 3.87 1.34 -3.07
C ASP A 108 4.82 2.55 -3.18
N ARG A 109 4.61 3.59 -2.35
CA ARG A 109 5.56 4.71 -2.21
C ARG A 109 6.93 4.27 -1.70
N ILE A 110 6.99 3.40 -0.68
CA ILE A 110 8.25 2.87 -0.14
C ILE A 110 8.97 2.01 -1.18
N TRP A 111 8.23 1.19 -1.94
CA TRP A 111 8.77 0.45 -3.09
C TRP A 111 9.44 1.38 -4.10
N TRP A 112 8.74 2.45 -4.50
CA TRP A 112 9.26 3.44 -5.43
C TRP A 112 10.51 4.18 -4.91
N GLU A 113 10.54 4.57 -3.63
CA GLU A 113 11.72 5.18 -3.00
C GLU A 113 12.94 4.25 -3.07
N TRP A 114 12.73 2.97 -2.75
CA TRP A 114 13.79 1.97 -2.78
C TRP A 114 14.33 1.76 -4.21
N GLN A 115 13.46 1.65 -5.21
CA GLN A 115 13.88 1.56 -6.62
C GLN A 115 14.75 2.76 -7.04
N ASN A 116 14.41 3.97 -6.59
CA ASN A 116 15.16 5.18 -6.89
C ASN A 116 16.47 5.33 -6.11
N SER A 117 16.69 4.52 -5.06
CA SER A 117 17.95 4.50 -4.31
C SER A 117 19.10 3.82 -5.07
N GLY A 118 18.82 3.18 -6.21
CA GLY A 118 19.78 2.44 -7.03
C GLY A 118 19.91 0.96 -6.67
N ALA A 119 19.10 0.45 -5.73
CA ALA A 119 18.93 -0.97 -5.48
C ALA A 119 17.95 -1.53 -6.53
N GLY A 120 18.46 -2.37 -7.44
CA GLY A 120 17.87 -2.52 -8.79
C GLY A 120 17.72 -3.95 -9.30
N GLU A 121 17.54 -4.94 -8.43
CA GLU A 121 17.15 -6.27 -8.90
C GLU A 121 15.64 -6.34 -9.10
N GLN A 122 15.22 -6.78 -10.29
CA GLN A 122 13.81 -7.02 -10.57
C GLN A 122 13.35 -8.31 -9.86
N PRO A 123 12.04 -8.44 -9.54
CA PRO A 123 11.50 -9.68 -8.99
C PRO A 123 11.76 -10.87 -9.93
N LYS A 124 12.06 -12.04 -9.34
CA LYS A 124 12.35 -13.27 -10.10
C LYS A 124 11.16 -13.76 -10.94
N ASN A 125 9.94 -13.35 -10.58
CA ASN A 125 8.69 -13.74 -11.24
C ASN A 125 8.16 -12.67 -12.21
N SER A 126 9.04 -11.84 -12.78
CA SER A 126 8.66 -10.73 -13.67
C SER A 126 7.85 -11.18 -14.91
N ASP A 127 8.04 -12.42 -15.38
CA ASP A 127 7.33 -12.99 -16.52
C ASP A 127 5.96 -13.60 -16.19
N GLU A 128 5.63 -13.77 -14.91
CA GLU A 128 4.34 -14.30 -14.46
C GLU A 128 3.19 -13.32 -14.71
N THR A 129 1.99 -13.87 -14.92
CA THR A 129 0.75 -13.09 -15.02
C THR A 129 0.13 -12.91 -13.65
N MET A 130 -0.28 -11.69 -13.33
CA MET A 130 -0.98 -11.41 -12.08
C MET A 130 -2.34 -12.09 -12.04
N GLU A 131 -2.61 -12.75 -10.90
CA GLU A 131 -3.90 -13.37 -10.62
C GLU A 131 -4.84 -12.43 -9.82
N PRO A 132 -6.16 -12.47 -10.06
CA PRO A 132 -6.84 -13.34 -11.01
C PRO A 132 -6.69 -12.83 -12.45
N ALA A 133 -6.19 -13.67 -13.35
CA ALA A 133 -5.89 -13.30 -14.74
C ALA A 133 -7.13 -12.79 -15.48
N GLN A 134 -8.32 -13.27 -15.13
CA GLN A 134 -9.60 -12.82 -15.71
C GLN A 134 -9.90 -11.32 -15.48
N TYR A 135 -9.30 -10.70 -14.46
CA TYR A 135 -9.53 -9.29 -14.12
C TYR A 135 -8.31 -8.41 -14.35
N LEU A 136 -7.12 -8.97 -14.20
CA LEU A 136 -5.87 -8.23 -14.29
C LEU A 136 -5.22 -8.39 -15.66
N ASN A 137 -5.02 -9.63 -16.11
CA ASN A 137 -4.38 -10.00 -17.39
C ASN A 137 -3.13 -9.16 -17.72
N VAL A 138 -2.34 -8.83 -16.68
CA VAL A 138 -1.10 -8.06 -16.79
C VAL A 138 0.04 -8.90 -16.26
N LYS A 139 1.22 -8.76 -16.86
CA LYS A 139 2.44 -9.38 -16.33
C LYS A 139 3.01 -8.57 -15.18
N VAL A 140 3.72 -9.24 -14.29
CA VAL A 140 4.46 -8.58 -13.20
C VAL A 140 5.39 -7.50 -13.75
N GLU A 141 6.15 -7.78 -14.82
CA GLU A 141 7.07 -6.82 -15.45
C GLU A 141 6.40 -5.51 -15.89
N SER A 142 5.11 -5.56 -16.24
CA SER A 142 4.37 -4.39 -16.75
C SER A 142 3.92 -3.40 -15.66
N ILE A 143 4.15 -3.73 -14.39
CA ILE A 143 3.72 -2.91 -13.25
C ILE A 143 4.86 -2.59 -12.27
N LEU A 144 6.11 -2.88 -12.64
CA LEU A 144 7.27 -2.68 -11.75
C LEU A 144 7.66 -1.23 -11.59
N HIS A 145 7.39 -0.39 -12.59
CA HIS A 145 7.77 1.01 -12.60
C HIS A 145 6.51 1.88 -12.59
N ILE A 146 6.33 2.68 -11.54
CA ILE A 146 5.14 3.54 -11.41
C ILE A 146 5.02 4.57 -12.55
N ALA A 147 6.15 4.95 -13.16
CA ALA A 147 6.20 5.83 -14.33
C ALA A 147 5.42 5.25 -15.52
N ASP A 148 5.36 3.92 -15.65
CA ASP A 148 4.61 3.24 -16.70
C ASP A 148 3.09 3.17 -16.39
N LEU A 149 2.69 3.56 -15.17
CA LEU A 149 1.32 3.45 -14.66
C LEU A 149 0.57 4.80 -14.60
N ASN A 150 1.21 5.89 -15.04
CA ASN A 150 0.67 7.26 -15.10
C ASN A 150 0.30 7.87 -13.72
N TYR A 151 1.08 7.56 -12.68
CA TYR A 151 0.99 8.28 -11.39
C TYR A 151 2.38 8.50 -10.78
N GLU A 152 2.50 9.54 -9.96
CA GLU A 152 3.75 9.94 -9.30
C GLU A 152 3.48 10.21 -7.82
N TYR A 153 4.48 9.96 -6.97
CA TYR A 153 4.47 10.43 -5.59
C TYR A 153 5.18 11.80 -5.53
N LEU A 154 4.56 12.77 -4.85
CA LEU A 154 5.17 14.07 -4.61
C LEU A 154 6.34 13.92 -3.63
N SER A 155 7.47 14.54 -3.96
CA SER A 155 8.68 14.61 -3.12
C SER A 155 8.55 15.59 -1.97
#